data_AF-A0AAN5D2S9-F1
#
_entry.id   AF-A0AAN5D2S9-F1
#
_cell.length_a   1.000
_cell.length_b   1.000
_cell.length_c   1.000
_cell.angle_alpha   90.00
_cell.angle_beta   90.00
_cell.angle_gamma   90.00
#
_symmetry.space_group_name_H-M   'P 1'
#
loop_
_entity.id
_entity.type
_entity.pdbx_description
1 polymer ?
#
loop_
_entity_poly.entity_id
_entity_poly.type
_entity_poly.pdbx_seq_one_letter_code
_entity_poly.pdbx_strand_id
1 'polypeptide(L)' 'TLLDLAEDFLISSSVLEIAPKLLLSDQYRLVKLQDHCLDQLETQEKVREIKLAPEYRDLSETTKVALLEKMFRLMP' A
#
# COMPACT_ATOMS: atom_id res chain seq x y z
N THR A 1 -9.95 -8.86 -16.49
CA THR A 1 -8.72 -9.14 -17.27
C THR A 1 -7.77 -9.99 -16.43
N LEU A 2 -6.65 -10.47 -16.96
CA LEU A 2 -5.65 -11.18 -16.14
C LEU A 2 -5.14 -10.31 -14.98
N LEU A 3 -5.02 -8.99 -15.22
CA LEU A 3 -4.57 -8.04 -14.21
C LEU A 3 -5.56 -7.91 -13.07
N ASP A 4 -6.87 -7.88 -13.36
CA ASP A 4 -7.92 -7.85 -12.32
C ASP A 4 -7.87 -9.11 -11.44
N LEU A 5 -7.66 -10.29 -12.03
CA LEU A 5 -7.55 -11.54 -11.27
C LEU A 5 -6.32 -11.56 -10.36
N ALA A 6 -5.19 -11.05 -10.86
CA ALA A 6 -3.97 -10.91 -10.06
C ALA A 6 -4.19 -9.92 -8.90
N GLU A 7 -4.87 -8.82 -9.16
CA GLU A 7 -5.23 -7.81 -8.15
C GLU A 7 -6.13 -8.39 -7.06
N ASP A 8 -7.21 -9.09 -7.43
CA ASP A 8 -8.14 -9.76 -6.50
C ASP A 8 -7.42 -10.84 -5.67
N PHE A 9 -6.51 -11.58 -6.28
CA PHE A 9 -5.67 -12.56 -5.58
C PHE A 9 -4.74 -11.89 -4.57
N LEU A 10 -4.05 -10.82 -4.95
CA LEU A 10 -3.16 -10.08 -4.05
C LEU A 10 -3.94 -9.44 -2.89
N ILE A 11 -5.15 -8.93 -3.13
CA ILE A 11 -6.04 -8.39 -2.09
C ILE A 11 -6.37 -9.49 -1.08
N SER A 12 -6.87 -10.64 -1.53
CA SER A 12 -7.31 -11.74 -0.67
C SER A 12 -6.18 -12.56 -0.04
N SER A 13 -4.97 -12.49 -0.58
CA SER A 13 -3.81 -13.24 -0.08
C SER A 13 -3.36 -12.75 1.30
N SER A 14 -3.26 -13.66 2.27
CA SER A 14 -2.64 -13.40 3.57
C SER A 14 -1.12 -13.69 3.58
N VAL A 15 -0.55 -14.09 2.44
CA VAL A 15 0.87 -14.49 2.33
C VAL A 15 1.79 -13.27 2.34
N LEU A 16 1.32 -12.14 1.80
CA LEU A 16 2.09 -10.91 1.70
C LEU A 16 1.60 -9.90 2.72
N GLU A 17 2.55 -9.24 3.39
CA GLU A 17 2.26 -8.08 4.23
C GLU A 17 1.90 -6.85 3.38
N ILE A 18 1.46 -5.77 4.04
CA ILE A 18 0.97 -4.57 3.35
C ILE A 18 2.08 -3.89 2.53
N ALA A 19 3.31 -3.80 3.03
CA ALA A 19 4.41 -3.14 2.33
C ALA A 19 4.73 -3.74 0.94
N PRO A 20 4.94 -5.07 0.80
CA PRO A 20 5.15 -5.67 -0.52
C PRO A 20 3.91 -5.59 -1.41
N LYS A 21 2.69 -5.69 -0.86
CA LYS A 21 1.46 -5.46 -1.65
C LYS A 21 1.40 -4.04 -2.20
N LEU A 22 1.76 -3.05 -1.38
CA LEU A 22 1.79 -1.64 -1.77
C LEU A 22 2.82 -1.39 -2.87
N LEU A 23 4.02 -1.99 -2.78
CA LEU A 23 5.04 -1.90 -3.83
C LEU A 23 4.56 -2.51 -5.15
N LEU A 24 3.95 -3.69 -5.12
CA LEU A 24 3.37 -4.31 -6.32
C LEU A 24 2.27 -3.44 -6.92
N SER A 25 1.41 -2.85 -6.07
CA SER A 25 0.34 -1.97 -6.53
C SER A 25 0.88 -0.73 -7.24
N ASP A 26 1.97 -0.15 -6.73
CA ASP A 26 2.64 1.01 -7.30
C ASP A 26 3.31 0.67 -8.65
N GLN A 27 4.07 -0.42 -8.71
CA GLN A 27 4.82 -0.85 -9.90
C GLN A 27 3.91 -1.21 -11.08
N TYR A 28 2.80 -1.91 -10.80
CA TYR A 28 1.90 -2.43 -11.83
C TYR A 28 0.61 -1.62 -11.97
N ARG A 29 0.49 -0.48 -11.26
CA ARG A 29 -0.68 0.41 -11.26
C ARG A 29 -1.98 -0.33 -10.91
N LEU A 30 -1.91 -1.19 -9.90
CA LEU A 30 -3.05 -1.96 -9.38
C LEU A 30 -3.83 -1.08 -8.39
N VAL A 31 -4.75 -0.29 -8.91
CA VAL A 31 -5.47 0.74 -8.14
C VAL A 31 -6.28 0.15 -6.99
N LYS A 32 -7.01 -0.96 -7.19
CA LYS A 32 -7.81 -1.58 -6.12
C LYS A 32 -6.93 -2.15 -5.02
N LEU A 33 -5.78 -2.73 -5.38
CA LEU A 33 -4.82 -3.22 -4.39
C LEU A 33 -4.20 -2.05 -3.61
N GLN A 34 -3.89 -0.95 -4.27
CA GLN A 34 -3.35 0.25 -3.63
C GLN A 34 -4.35 0.83 -2.62
N ASP A 35 -5.61 1.02 -3.04
CA ASP A 35 -6.69 1.50 -2.18
C ASP A 35 -6.88 0.57 -0.98
N HIS A 36 -6.93 -0.74 -1.22
CA HIS A 36 -7.04 -1.74 -0.16
C HIS A 36 -5.88 -1.68 0.84
N CYS A 37 -4.64 -1.49 0.38
CA CYS A 37 -3.49 -1.33 1.25
C CYS A 37 -3.59 -0.06 2.09
N LEU A 38 -3.97 1.07 1.49
CA LEU A 38 -4.11 2.35 2.19
C LEU A 38 -5.25 2.34 3.20
N ASP A 39 -6.34 1.61 2.94
CA ASP A 39 -7.47 1.49 3.86
C ASP A 39 -7.09 0.71 5.13
N GLN A 40 -6.25 -0.32 5.02
CA GLN A 40 -5.79 -1.10 6.17
C GLN A 40 -4.83 -0.35 7.12
N LEU A 41 -4.25 0.77 6.66
CA LEU A 41 -3.40 1.65 7.46
C LEU A 41 -4.27 2.56 8.35
N GLU A 42 -4.89 1.98 9.37
CA GLU A 42 -5.87 2.66 10.23
C GLU A 42 -5.26 3.52 11.34
N THR A 43 -3.95 3.39 11.60
CA THR A 43 -3.24 4.12 12.64
C THR A 43 -1.96 4.74 12.11
N GLN A 44 -1.50 5.80 12.76
CA GLN A 44 -0.23 6.44 12.38
C GLN A 44 0.95 5.47 12.53
N GLU A 45 0.90 4.57 13.51
CA GLU A 45 1.90 3.55 13.76
C GLU A 45 2.05 2.62 12.54
N LYS A 46 0.94 2.11 11.98
CA LYS A 46 0.97 1.29 10.76
C LYS A 46 1.60 2.05 9.59
N VAL A 47 1.28 3.33 9.42
CA VAL A 47 1.92 4.15 8.36
C VAL A 47 3.43 4.33 8.60
N ARG A 48 3.86 4.48 9.86
CA ARG A 48 5.28 4.54 10.22
C ARG A 48 6.00 3.21 9.97
N GLU A 49 5.35 2.08 10.21
CA GLU A 49 5.88 0.75 9.88
C GLU A 49 6.16 0.61 8.38
N ILE A 50 5.24 1.06 7.52
CA ILE A 50 5.47 1.10 6.06
C ILE A 50 6.70 1.93 5.71
N LYS A 51 6.92 3.08 6.38
CA LYS A 51 8.09 3.94 6.14
C LYS A 51 9.42 3.27 6.52
N LEU A 52 9.40 2.34 7.47
CA LEU A 52 10.57 1.59 7.93
C LEU A 52 10.81 0.31 7.10
N ALA A 53 9.80 -0.16 6.38
CA ALA A 53 9.89 -1.35 5.54
C ALA A 53 10.87 -1.13 4.36
N PRO A 54 11.60 -2.16 3.93
CA PRO A 54 12.58 -2.04 2.84
C PRO A 54 11.94 -1.59 1.52
N GLU A 55 10.69 -1.98 1.27
CA GLU A 55 9.93 -1.64 0.06
C GLU A 55 9.69 -0.13 -0.09
N TYR A 56 9.67 0.62 1.01
CA TYR A 56 9.43 2.06 0.98
C TYR A 56 10.42 2.81 0.09
N ARG A 57 11.67 2.32 0.03
CA ARG A 57 12.72 2.92 -0.80
C ARG A 57 12.28 2.97 -2.27
N ASP A 58 11.67 1.90 -2.74
CA ASP A 58 11.37 1.66 -4.14
C ASP A 58 9.97 2.16 -4.55
N LEU A 59 9.17 2.66 -3.60
CA LEU A 59 7.90 3.32 -3.90
C LEU A 59 8.12 4.63 -4.69
N SER A 60 7.21 4.88 -5.62
CA SER A 60 7.12 6.15 -6.35
C SER A 60 6.86 7.33 -5.43
N GLU A 61 7.22 8.54 -5.88
CA GLU A 61 6.92 9.77 -5.16
C GLU A 61 5.42 9.94 -4.93
N THR A 62 4.59 9.60 -5.92
CA THR A 62 3.12 9.64 -5.82
C THR A 62 2.62 8.79 -4.66
N THR A 63 3.10 7.56 -4.53
CA THR A 63 2.67 6.67 -3.44
C THR A 63 3.21 7.12 -2.09
N LYS A 64 4.42 7.70 -2.04
CA LYS A 64 4.97 8.31 -0.81
C LYS A 64 4.14 9.52 -0.37
N VAL A 65 3.65 10.34 -1.30
CA VAL A 65 2.72 11.45 -1.00
C VAL A 65 1.39 10.91 -0.47
N ALA A 66 0.82 9.87 -1.10
CA ALA A 66 -0.42 9.26 -0.62
C ALA A 66 -0.29 8.71 0.82
N LEU A 67 0.84 8.09 1.16
CA LEU A 67 1.14 7.66 2.54
C LEU A 67 1.24 8.84 3.51
N LEU A 68 1.85 9.95 3.09
CA LEU A 68 1.94 11.16 3.91
C LEU A 68 0.57 11.78 4.14
N GLU A 69 -0.27 11.87 3.11
CA GLU A 69 -1.65 12.34 3.23
C GLU A 69 -2.46 11.44 4.18
N LYS A 70 -2.30 10.11 4.07
CA LYS A 70 -2.94 9.16 4.99
C LYS A 70 -2.48 9.41 6.44
N MET A 71 -1.18 9.59 6.68
CA MET A 71 -0.64 9.93 8.00
C MET A 71 -1.31 11.19 8.58
N PHE A 72 -1.50 12.22 7.76
CA PHE A 72 -2.14 13.45 8.19
C PHE A 72 -3.63 13.28 8.49
N ARG A 73 -4.35 12.47 7.71
CA ARG A 73 -5.77 12.16 7.98
C ARG A 73 -5.99 11.37 9.27
N LEU A 74 -4.95 10.68 9.75
CA LEU A 74 -4.96 9.92 11.00
C LEU A 74 -4.48 10.73 12.21
N MET A 75 -4.16 12.02 12.04
CA MET A 75 -3.90 12.91 13.18
C MET A 75 -5.21 13.18 13.95
N PRO A 76 -5.16 13.23 15.30
CA PRO A 76 -6.31 13.60 16.12
C PRO A 76 -6.72 15.06 15.95
#